data_AF-A0A812G1F1-F1
#
_entry.id   AF-A0A812G1F1-F1
#
_cell.length_a   1.000
_cell.length_b   1.000
_cell.length_c   1.000
_cell.angle_alpha   90.00
_cell.angle_beta   90.00
_cell.angle_gamma   90.00
#
_symmetry.space_group_name_H-M   'P 1'
#
loop_
_entity.id
_entity.type
_entity.pdbx_description
1 polymer ?
#
loop_
_entity_poly.entity_id
_entity_poly.type
_entity_poly.pdbx_seq_one_letter_code
_entity_poly.pdbx_strand_id
1 'polypeptide(L)'
;MNKLDALSFEFFKLFSRFEYSLKAASFHTGEGNANPNWTTFAQDIHVNFQALQDEALDGAKQYILANPPKKQVIEQGNIKWSDSAPTQVNDTDLLLLYVRRVRNNLFHGGKFNGNWFAPQRSEELLNSSIIVLKQALEMNASVKQAFEN
;
A
#
# COMPACT_ATOMS: atom_id res chain seq x y z
N MET A 1 -4.62 23.67 1.09
CA MET A 1 -3.91 22.42 0.78
C MET A 1 -4.40 21.96 -0.59
N ASN A 2 -3.52 21.65 -1.54
CA ASN A 2 -3.98 21.17 -2.85
C ASN A 2 -4.56 19.73 -2.70
N LYS A 3 -5.35 19.26 -3.67
CA LYS A 3 -6.01 17.94 -3.61
C LYS A 3 -5.02 16.79 -3.35
N LEU A 4 -3.88 16.81 -4.02
CA LEU A 4 -2.84 15.79 -3.89
C LEU A 4 -2.19 15.78 -2.51
N ASP A 5 -1.94 16.95 -1.93
CA ASP A 5 -1.41 17.05 -0.58
C ASP A 5 -2.40 16.48 0.45
N ALA A 6 -3.71 16.74 0.27
CA ALA A 6 -4.76 16.19 1.12
C ALA A 6 -4.84 14.66 1.01
N LEU A 7 -4.81 14.11 -0.22
CA LEU A 7 -4.77 12.67 -0.45
C LEU A 7 -3.50 12.02 0.11
N SER A 8 -2.36 12.71 -0.01
CA SER A 8 -1.10 12.24 0.54
C SER A 8 -1.13 12.16 2.05
N PHE A 9 -1.74 13.16 2.70
CA PHE A 9 -1.92 13.18 4.14
C PHE A 9 -2.91 12.12 4.62
N GLU A 10 -4.02 11.93 3.90
CA GLU A 10 -4.97 10.84 4.18
C GLU A 10 -4.28 9.47 4.06
N PHE A 11 -3.60 9.23 2.93
CA PHE A 11 -2.88 7.99 2.70
C PHE A 11 -1.78 7.76 3.73
N PHE A 12 -1.02 8.80 4.10
CA PHE A 12 -0.02 8.74 5.16
C PHE A 12 -0.63 8.24 6.47
N LYS A 13 -1.68 8.93 6.95
CA LYS A 13 -2.34 8.58 8.22
C LYS A 13 -2.90 7.16 8.20
N LEU A 14 -3.60 6.81 7.12
CA LEU A 14 -4.19 5.49 6.94
C LEU A 14 -3.11 4.42 6.96
N PHE A 15 -2.09 4.53 6.10
CA PHE A 15 -1.04 3.55 5.97
C PHE A 15 -0.23 3.40 7.26
N SER A 16 0.16 4.51 7.91
CA SER A 16 0.94 4.48 9.15
C SER A 16 0.17 3.80 10.28
N ARG A 17 -1.13 4.09 10.43
CA ARG A 17 -1.95 3.43 11.45
C ARG A 17 -2.14 1.94 11.12
N PHE A 18 -2.37 1.61 9.84
CA PHE A 18 -2.48 0.22 9.37
C PHE A 18 -1.22 -0.60 9.69
N GLU A 19 -0.02 -0.06 9.44
CA GLU A 19 1.24 -0.77 9.77
C GLU A 19 1.36 -1.07 11.26
N TYR A 20 0.94 -0.15 12.13
CA TYR A 20 0.89 -0.41 13.56
C TYR A 20 -0.13 -1.50 13.89
N SER A 21 -1.34 -1.39 13.36
CA SER A 21 -2.45 -2.32 13.63
C SER A 21 -2.11 -3.75 13.20
N LEU A 22 -1.41 -3.94 12.08
CA LEU A 22 -0.90 -5.25 11.70
C LEU A 22 -0.02 -5.87 12.78
N LYS A 23 0.95 -5.10 13.29
CA LYS A 23 1.85 -5.59 14.34
C LYS A 23 1.12 -5.92 15.63
N ALA A 24 0.20 -5.04 16.05
CA ALA A 24 -0.61 -5.24 17.24
C ALA A 24 -1.56 -6.45 17.12
N ALA A 25 -2.00 -6.78 15.91
CA ALA A 25 -2.86 -7.92 15.61
C ALA A 25 -2.10 -9.19 15.20
N SER A 26 -0.86 -9.35 15.69
CA SER A 26 -0.01 -10.54 15.45
C SER A 26 0.49 -10.76 14.02
N PHE A 27 0.23 -9.84 13.08
CA PHE A 27 0.86 -9.83 11.76
C PHE A 27 2.22 -9.11 11.83
N HIS A 28 3.17 -9.71 12.56
CA HIS A 28 4.56 -9.25 12.67
C HIS A 28 5.56 -10.36 12.32
N THR A 29 6.85 -10.01 12.24
CA THR A 29 7.93 -10.94 11.81
C THR A 29 8.59 -11.69 12.98
N GLY A 30 7.88 -11.90 14.09
CA GLY A 30 8.42 -12.53 15.30
C GLY A 30 9.29 -11.61 16.17
N GLU A 31 10.13 -12.21 17.00
CA GLU A 31 11.02 -11.53 17.96
C GLU A 31 12.08 -10.65 17.27
N GLY A 32 12.42 -9.51 17.89
CA GLY A 32 13.37 -8.53 17.37
C GLY A 32 12.70 -7.25 16.90
N ASN A 33 13.07 -6.75 15.71
CA ASN A 33 12.49 -5.52 15.17
C ASN A 33 11.00 -5.68 14.88
N ALA A 34 10.17 -4.80 15.44
CA ALA A 34 8.72 -4.80 15.25
C ALA A 34 8.33 -4.34 13.83
N ASN A 35 8.43 -5.26 12.87
CA ASN A 35 8.05 -5.05 11.48
C ASN A 35 6.68 -5.66 11.18
N PRO A 36 5.82 -4.97 10.41
CA PRO A 36 4.55 -5.53 9.96
C PRO A 36 4.80 -6.64 8.93
N ASN A 37 4.10 -7.76 9.07
CA ASN A 37 4.12 -8.86 8.12
C ASN A 37 2.90 -8.77 7.19
N TRP A 38 3.02 -7.91 6.19
CA TRP A 38 2.01 -7.68 5.16
C TRP A 38 1.66 -8.94 4.36
N THR A 39 2.63 -9.83 4.14
CA THR A 39 2.41 -11.04 3.33
C THR A 39 1.54 -12.06 4.07
N THR A 40 1.78 -12.29 5.36
CA THR A 40 0.90 -13.16 6.16
C THR A 40 -0.51 -12.57 6.27
N PHE A 41 -0.63 -11.25 6.43
CA PHE A 41 -1.94 -10.59 6.39
C PHE A 41 -2.64 -10.77 5.02
N ALA A 42 -1.92 -10.58 3.92
CA ALA A 42 -2.46 -10.76 2.59
C ALA A 42 -2.96 -12.19 2.34
N GLN A 43 -2.26 -13.19 2.87
CA GLN A 43 -2.68 -14.60 2.82
C GLN A 43 -3.94 -14.85 3.63
N ASP A 44 -4.01 -14.33 4.86
CA ASP A 44 -5.17 -14.46 5.76
C ASP A 44 -6.46 -13.94 5.11
N ILE A 45 -6.41 -12.76 4.50
CA ILE A 45 -7.60 -12.12 3.93
C ILE A 45 -7.89 -12.55 2.49
N HIS A 46 -7.00 -13.30 1.82
CA HIS A 46 -6.98 -13.44 0.36
C HIS A 46 -8.32 -13.86 -0.22
N VAL A 47 -8.89 -14.97 0.25
CA VAL A 47 -10.12 -15.55 -0.29
C VAL A 47 -11.28 -14.56 -0.17
N ASN A 48 -11.47 -13.98 1.01
CA ASN A 48 -12.58 -13.05 1.27
C ASN A 48 -12.41 -11.72 0.52
N PHE A 49 -11.18 -11.21 0.46
CA PHE A 49 -10.86 -9.95 -0.21
C PHE A 49 -11.01 -10.04 -1.73
N GLN A 50 -10.72 -11.20 -2.33
CA GLN A 50 -10.94 -11.44 -3.76
C GLN A 50 -12.42 -11.71 -4.08
N ALA A 51 -13.18 -12.30 -3.16
CA ALA A 51 -14.60 -12.55 -3.34
C ALA A 51 -15.49 -11.31 -3.09
N LEU A 52 -14.94 -10.23 -2.51
CA LEU A 52 -15.69 -9.01 -2.22
C LEU A 52 -16.18 -8.35 -3.50
N GLN A 53 -17.50 -8.16 -3.60
CA GLN A 53 -18.14 -7.44 -4.71
C GLN A 53 -18.26 -5.97 -4.34
N ASP A 54 -17.34 -5.15 -4.85
CA ASP A 54 -17.31 -3.71 -4.65
C ASP A 54 -16.68 -3.04 -5.88
N GLU A 55 -17.48 -2.26 -6.62
CA GLU A 55 -17.08 -1.67 -7.90
C GLU A 55 -15.89 -0.70 -7.73
N ALA A 56 -15.84 0.04 -6.62
CA ALA A 56 -14.75 0.97 -6.36
C ALA A 56 -13.45 0.22 -6.06
N LEU A 57 -13.53 -0.88 -5.30
CA LEU A 57 -12.41 -1.77 -5.04
C LEU A 57 -11.91 -2.43 -6.32
N ASP A 58 -12.81 -2.93 -7.16
CA ASP A 58 -12.45 -3.60 -8.41
C ASP A 58 -11.76 -2.62 -9.37
N GLY A 59 -12.27 -1.39 -9.49
CA GLY A 59 -11.61 -0.32 -10.22
C GLY A 59 -10.22 0.01 -9.67
N ALA A 60 -10.08 0.10 -8.34
CA ALA A 60 -8.81 0.36 -7.68
C ALA A 60 -7.78 -0.77 -7.90
N LYS A 61 -8.21 -2.03 -7.76
CA LYS A 61 -7.40 -3.23 -8.04
C LYS A 61 -6.90 -3.19 -9.49
N GLN A 62 -7.81 -3.01 -10.44
CA GLN A 62 -7.49 -2.96 -11.87
C GLN A 62 -6.50 -1.82 -12.18
N TYR A 63 -6.73 -0.63 -11.64
CA TYR A 63 -5.87 0.52 -11.90
C TYR A 63 -4.43 0.28 -11.43
N ILE A 64 -4.25 -0.21 -10.19
CA ILE A 64 -2.91 -0.48 -9.63
C ILE A 64 -2.18 -1.56 -10.43
N LEU A 65 -2.88 -2.64 -10.80
CA LEU A 65 -2.30 -3.74 -11.57
C LEU A 65 -1.91 -3.33 -13.00
N ALA A 66 -2.71 -2.47 -13.63
CA ALA A 66 -2.41 -1.92 -14.96
C ALA A 66 -1.32 -0.83 -14.94
N ASN A 67 -1.13 -0.14 -13.81
CA ASN A 67 -0.20 1.00 -13.68
C ASN A 67 0.81 0.84 -12.53
N PRO A 68 1.52 -0.30 -12.44
CA PRO A 68 2.24 -0.68 -11.22
C PRO A 68 3.28 0.38 -10.81
N PRO A 69 3.40 0.70 -9.52
CA PRO A 69 4.41 1.61 -9.02
C PRO A 69 5.81 1.02 -9.16
N LYS A 70 6.73 1.83 -9.69
CA LYS A 70 8.15 1.49 -9.82
C LYS A 70 8.78 1.24 -8.44
N LYS A 71 9.83 0.43 -8.40
CA LYS A 71 10.67 0.22 -7.21
C LYS A 71 11.92 1.09 -7.32
N GLN A 72 12.25 1.82 -6.27
CA GLN A 72 13.55 2.49 -6.16
C GLN A 72 14.63 1.44 -5.84
N VAL A 73 15.71 1.44 -6.60
CA VAL A 73 16.83 0.50 -6.48
C VAL A 73 18.16 1.25 -6.56
N ILE A 74 19.24 0.64 -6.07
CA ILE A 74 20.60 1.12 -6.28
C ILE A 74 21.24 0.28 -7.38
N GLU A 75 21.62 0.92 -8.47
CA GLU A 75 22.36 0.29 -9.56
C GLU A 75 23.65 1.09 -9.78
N GLN A 76 24.80 0.41 -9.68
CA GLN A 76 26.12 1.02 -9.83
C GLN A 76 26.29 2.27 -8.95
N GLY A 77 25.87 2.20 -7.69
CA GLY A 77 25.97 3.30 -6.72
C GLY A 77 24.96 4.44 -6.90
N ASN A 78 24.06 4.35 -7.90
CA ASN A 78 23.10 5.40 -8.21
C ASN A 78 21.66 4.97 -7.93
N ILE A 79 20.82 5.91 -7.49
CA ILE A 79 19.37 5.70 -7.38
C ILE A 79 18.77 5.54 -8.78
N LYS A 80 18.09 4.41 -9.01
CA LYS A 80 17.36 4.09 -10.23
C LYS A 80 15.94 3.63 -9.92
N TRP A 81 15.14 3.55 -10.96
CA TRP A 81 13.75 3.12 -10.90
C TRP A 81 13.55 1.87 -11.75
N SER A 82 13.19 0.77 -11.09
CA SER A 82 12.95 -0.53 -11.73
C SER A 82 11.46 -0.78 -11.91
N ASP A 83 11.08 -1.29 -13.08
CA ASP A 83 9.73 -1.77 -13.40
C ASP A 83 9.52 -3.25 -13.00
N SER A 84 10.48 -3.85 -12.29
CA SER A 84 10.38 -5.26 -11.85
C SER A 84 9.13 -5.51 -10.99
N ALA A 85 8.36 -6.52 -11.36
CA ALA A 85 7.29 -7.04 -10.50
C ALA A 85 7.90 -7.60 -9.20
N PRO A 86 7.27 -7.37 -8.03
CA PRO A 86 7.73 -8.01 -6.81
C PRO A 86 7.42 -9.51 -6.85
N THR A 87 8.13 -10.31 -6.07
CA THR A 87 7.72 -11.69 -5.78
C THR A 87 6.55 -11.65 -4.80
N GLN A 88 5.45 -12.30 -5.15
CA GLN A 88 4.23 -12.40 -4.36
C GLN A 88 3.89 -13.86 -4.05
N VAL A 89 3.09 -14.08 -3.01
CA VAL A 89 2.51 -15.41 -2.70
C VAL A 89 1.08 -15.60 -3.22
N ASN A 90 0.35 -14.50 -3.46
CA ASN A 90 -0.98 -14.47 -4.09
C ASN A 90 -1.29 -13.06 -4.62
N ASP A 91 -2.43 -12.88 -5.28
CA ASP A 91 -2.80 -11.60 -5.91
C ASP A 91 -3.05 -10.48 -4.90
N THR A 92 -3.55 -10.80 -3.70
CA THR A 92 -3.72 -9.81 -2.62
C THR A 92 -2.37 -9.31 -2.12
N ASP A 93 -1.37 -10.20 -2.00
CA ASP A 93 -0.02 -9.84 -1.59
C ASP A 93 0.65 -8.96 -2.64
N LEU A 94 0.50 -9.28 -3.93
CA LEU A 94 0.97 -8.42 -5.04
C LEU A 94 0.40 -7.00 -4.95
N LEU A 95 -0.92 -6.90 -4.71
CA LEU A 95 -1.60 -5.62 -4.60
C LEU A 95 -1.07 -4.79 -3.40
N LEU A 96 -0.95 -5.42 -2.23
CA LEU A 96 -0.44 -4.75 -1.03
C LEU A 96 1.06 -4.40 -1.16
N LEU A 97 1.86 -5.20 -1.86
CA LEU A 97 3.24 -4.87 -2.23
C LEU A 97 3.30 -3.61 -3.10
N TYR A 98 2.38 -3.47 -4.07
CA TYR A 98 2.29 -2.24 -4.86
C TYR A 98 1.85 -1.04 -4.02
N VAL A 99 0.87 -1.17 -3.12
CA VAL A 99 0.51 -0.10 -2.17
C VAL A 99 1.71 0.35 -1.34
N ARG A 100 2.53 -0.58 -0.85
CA ARG A 100 3.78 -0.26 -0.13
C ARG A 100 4.80 0.46 -1.02
N ARG A 101 4.88 0.14 -2.32
CA ARG A 101 5.70 0.92 -3.26
C ARG A 101 5.13 2.30 -3.52
N VAL A 102 3.80 2.48 -3.59
CA VAL A 102 3.19 3.83 -3.63
C VAL A 102 3.66 4.64 -2.42
N ARG A 103 3.59 4.05 -1.21
CA ARG A 103 4.11 4.68 0.02
C ARG A 103 5.58 5.06 -0.08
N ASN A 104 6.43 4.16 -0.55
CA ASN A 104 7.86 4.44 -0.68
C ASN A 104 8.12 5.56 -1.70
N ASN A 105 7.42 5.53 -2.83
CA ASN A 105 7.58 6.50 -3.91
C ASN A 105 7.08 7.88 -3.50
N LEU A 106 6.05 7.91 -2.67
CA LEU A 106 5.53 9.12 -2.05
C LEU A 106 6.61 9.72 -1.14
N PHE A 107 6.92 9.09 -0.01
CA PHE A 107 7.71 9.78 1.03
C PHE A 107 9.23 9.74 0.81
N HIS A 108 9.74 8.80 0.02
CA HIS A 108 11.18 8.54 -0.07
C HIS A 108 11.70 8.52 -1.53
N GLY A 109 10.81 8.64 -2.51
CA GLY A 109 11.15 8.59 -3.94
C GLY A 109 11.72 9.89 -4.50
N GLY A 110 11.92 10.95 -3.70
CA GLY A 110 12.34 12.26 -4.22
C GLY A 110 11.29 12.93 -5.12
N LYS A 111 10.05 12.43 -5.12
CA LYS A 111 8.94 12.98 -5.93
C LYS A 111 8.39 14.31 -5.40
N PHE A 112 8.92 14.80 -4.28
CA PHE A 112 8.44 15.97 -3.55
C PHE A 112 9.47 17.11 -3.46
N ASN A 113 10.28 17.33 -4.51
CA ASN A 113 11.10 18.55 -4.61
C ASN A 113 10.23 19.76 -5.00
N GLY A 114 9.19 20.06 -4.22
CA GLY A 114 8.27 21.18 -4.43
C GLY A 114 7.25 21.02 -5.57
N ASN A 115 7.33 19.94 -6.38
CA ASN A 115 6.42 19.67 -7.49
C ASN A 115 6.08 18.18 -7.59
N TRP A 116 4.82 17.89 -7.92
CA TRP A 116 4.33 16.54 -8.20
C TRP A 116 4.71 16.08 -9.60
N PHE A 117 5.57 15.07 -9.70
CA PHE A 117 5.83 14.41 -10.98
C PHE A 117 4.64 13.54 -11.39
N ALA A 118 4.09 13.77 -12.59
CA ALA A 118 2.89 13.10 -13.11
C ALA A 118 1.71 13.13 -12.10
N PRO A 119 1.16 14.33 -11.80
CA PRO A 119 0.21 14.53 -10.71
C PRO A 119 -1.05 13.68 -10.83
N GLN A 120 -1.59 13.51 -12.04
CA GLN A 120 -2.78 12.68 -12.29
C GLN A 120 -2.52 11.21 -11.93
N ARG A 121 -1.38 10.65 -12.36
CA ARG A 121 -1.01 9.27 -12.03
C ARG A 121 -0.80 9.10 -10.52
N SER A 122 -0.17 10.07 -9.88
CA SER A 122 0.02 10.06 -8.42
C SER A 122 -1.31 10.08 -7.70
N GLU A 123 -2.26 10.90 -8.16
CA GLU A 123 -3.61 11.01 -7.60
C GLU A 123 -4.36 9.67 -7.66
N GLU A 124 -4.41 9.05 -8.84
CA GLU A 124 -5.12 7.79 -9.04
C GLU A 124 -4.51 6.63 -8.26
N LEU A 125 -3.17 6.56 -8.19
CA LEU A 125 -2.48 5.57 -7.35
C LEU A 125 -2.77 5.77 -5.86
N LEU A 126 -2.85 7.02 -5.39
CA LEU A 126 -3.18 7.32 -3.99
C LEU A 126 -4.63 6.95 -3.68
N ASN A 127 -5.58 7.39 -4.50
CA ASN A 127 -7.00 7.04 -4.34
C ASN A 127 -7.20 5.52 -4.33
N SER A 128 -6.64 4.83 -5.33
CA SER A 128 -6.75 3.37 -5.42
C SER A 128 -6.13 2.68 -4.20
N SER A 129 -4.97 3.16 -3.73
CA SER A 129 -4.32 2.60 -2.54
C SER A 129 -5.12 2.83 -1.26
N ILE A 130 -5.76 4.00 -1.11
CA ILE A 130 -6.64 4.30 0.01
C ILE A 130 -7.85 3.35 0.02
N ILE A 131 -8.49 3.15 -1.14
CA ILE A 131 -9.64 2.24 -1.27
C ILE A 131 -9.24 0.82 -0.91
N VAL A 132 -8.13 0.32 -1.47
CA VAL A 132 -7.61 -1.03 -1.18
C VAL A 132 -7.33 -1.21 0.32
N LEU A 133 -6.67 -0.24 0.96
CA LEU A 133 -6.38 -0.33 2.40
C LEU A 133 -7.65 -0.28 3.24
N LYS A 134 -8.61 0.60 2.93
CA LYS A 134 -9.89 0.68 3.67
C LYS A 134 -10.64 -0.65 3.58
N GLN A 135 -10.74 -1.24 2.40
CA GLN A 135 -11.42 -2.53 2.25
C GLN A 135 -10.66 -3.69 2.88
N ALA A 136 -9.32 -3.70 2.79
CA ALA A 136 -8.50 -4.72 3.44
C ALA A 136 -8.61 -4.65 4.97
N LEU A 137 -8.74 -3.44 5.54
CA LEU A 137 -8.91 -3.24 6.99
C LEU A 137 -10.13 -3.98 7.52
N GLU A 138 -11.23 -3.96 6.76
CA GLU A 138 -12.49 -4.59 7.12
C GLU A 138 -12.43 -6.13 7.11
N MET A 139 -11.40 -6.72 6.51
CA MET A 139 -11.31 -8.18 6.34
C MET A 139 -10.80 -8.93 7.58
N ASN A 140 -10.20 -8.24 8.55
CA ASN A 140 -9.68 -8.87 9.76
C ASN A 140 -10.07 -8.06 11.01
N ALA A 141 -10.88 -8.66 11.87
CA ALA A 141 -11.45 -7.98 13.04
C ALA A 141 -10.37 -7.50 14.04
N SER A 142 -9.31 -8.28 14.25
CA SER A 142 -8.22 -7.90 15.17
C SER A 142 -7.43 -6.72 14.63
N VAL A 143 -7.15 -6.68 13.32
CA VAL A 143 -6.48 -5.53 12.68
C VAL A 143 -7.38 -4.30 12.76
N LYS A 144 -8.67 -4.44 12.46
CA LYS A 144 -9.64 -3.34 12.56
C LYS A 144 -9.73 -2.79 13.99
N GLN A 145 -9.86 -3.65 14.99
CA GLN A 145 -9.90 -3.24 16.39
C GLN A 145 -8.62 -2.49 16.79
N ALA A 146 -7.45 -3.00 16.41
CA ALA A 146 -6.17 -2.33 16.65
C ALA A 146 -6.00 -1.03 15.85
N PHE A 147 -6.79 -0.82 14.80
CA PHE A 147 -6.83 0.42 14.03
C PHE A 147 -7.78 1.45 14.62
N GLU A 148 -8.80 1.05 15.37
CA GLU A 148 -9.78 1.99 15.94
C GLU A 148 -9.35 2.53 17.31
N ASN A 149 -8.63 1.71 18.09
CA ASN A 149 -7.99 2.08 19.35
C ASN A 149 -6.87 3.12 19.19
#